data_AF-A0A7C2WBW0-F1
#
_entry.id   AF-A0A7C2WBW0-F1
#
_cell.length_a   1.000
_cell.length_b   1.000
_cell.length_c   1.000
_cell.angle_alpha   90.00
_cell.angle_beta   90.00
_cell.angle_gamma   90.00
#
_symmetry.space_group_name_H-M   'P 1'
#
loop_
_entity.id
_entity.type
_entity.pdbx_description
1 polymer ?
#
loop_
_entity_poly.entity_id
_entity_poly.type
_entity_poly.pdbx_seq_one_letter_code
_entity_poly.pdbx_strand_id
1 'polypeptide(L)' 'MATVIRMKRGGRTHKPYYRIVVMDSRTRGCGPELDIIGVYQPCARPEPKAEVD' A
#
# COMPACT_ATOMS: atom_id res chain seq x y z
N MET A 1 -18.92 9.24 3.31
CA MET A 1 -18.29 7.94 3.68
C MET A 1 -17.98 7.26 2.37
N ALA A 2 -16.71 7.24 1.97
CA ALA A 2 -16.31 6.71 0.66
C ALA A 2 -15.11 5.80 0.84
N THR A 3 -15.26 4.55 0.39
CA THR A 3 -14.19 3.55 0.43
C THR A 3 -13.28 3.80 -0.76
N VAL A 4 -11.98 3.90 -0.51
CA VAL A 4 -10.96 4.14 -1.52
C VAL A 4 -9.86 3.10 -1.40
N ILE A 5 -9.30 2.74 -2.54
CA ILE A 5 -8.07 1.95 -2.62
C ILE A 5 -6.91 2.94 -2.65
N ARG A 6 -5.95 2.80 -1.73
CA ARG A 6 -4.75 3.65 -1.71
C ARG A 6 -3.51 2.84 -1.40
N MET A 7 -2.35 3.41 -1.74
CA MET A 7 -1.06 2.83 -1.40
C MET A 7 -0.57 3.36 -0.05
N LYS A 8 -0.40 2.48 0.93
CA LYS A 8 0.22 2.83 2.21
C LYS A 8 1.73 2.58 2.13
N ARG A 9 2.50 3.65 2.23
CA ARG A 9 3.98 3.59 2.17
C ARG A 9 4.55 3.05 3.48
N GLY A 10 5.43 2.08 3.35
CA GLY A 10 6.36 1.60 4.37
C GLY A 10 7.78 1.44 3.81
N GLY A 11 8.62 0.73 4.54
CA GLY A 11 10.01 0.49 4.16
C GLY A 11 10.98 1.55 4.67
N ARG A 12 12.19 1.57 4.10
CA ARG A 12 13.29 2.45 4.49
C ARG A 12 13.47 3.58 3.48
N THR A 13 14.23 4.61 3.84
CA THR A 13 14.74 5.59 2.87
C THR A 13 15.49 4.86 1.75
N HIS A 14 15.20 5.20 0.49
CA HIS A 14 15.69 4.53 -0.72
C HIS A 14 15.26 3.06 -0.95
N LYS A 15 14.40 2.50 -0.09
CA LYS A 15 13.78 1.17 -0.29
C LYS A 15 12.31 1.20 0.12
N PRO A 16 11.45 1.88 -0.65
CA PRO A 16 10.02 1.95 -0.36
C PRO A 16 9.33 0.61 -0.65
N TYR A 17 8.36 0.30 0.20
CA TYR A 17 7.42 -0.80 0.03
C TYR A 17 6.01 -0.23 0.19
N TYR A 18 5.09 -0.60 -0.69
CA TYR A 18 3.72 -0.10 -0.68
C TYR A 18 2.77 -1.27 -0.46
N ARG A 19 1.80 -1.08 0.44
CA ARG A 19 0.65 -1.98 0.58
C ARG A 19 -0.53 -1.36 -0.14
N ILE A 20 -1.20 -2.14 -0.96
CA ILE A 20 -2.45 -1.74 -1.61
C ILE A 20 -3.55 -2.04 -0.58
N VAL A 21 -4.15 -0.98 -0.04
CA VAL A 21 -5.08 -1.08 1.09
C VAL A 21 -6.42 -0.45 0.75
N VAL A 22 -7.49 -1.06 1.25
CA VAL A 22 -8.87 -0.57 1.16
C VAL A 22 -9.20 0.15 2.45
N MET A 23 -9.73 1.38 2.38
CA MET A 23 -10.09 2.15 3.58
C MET A 23 -10.95 3.37 3.31
N ASP A 24 -11.50 3.98 4.38
CA ASP A 24 -12.30 5.21 4.28
C ASP A 24 -11.42 6.42 3.92
N SER A 25 -11.87 7.23 2.96
CA SER A 25 -11.17 8.42 2.47
C SER A 25 -10.81 9.43 3.55
N ARG A 26 -11.57 9.49 4.64
CA ARG A 26 -11.35 10.44 5.76
C ARG A 26 -10.20 10.03 6.68
N THR A 27 -9.73 8.79 6.59
CA THR A 27 -8.74 8.26 7.52
C THR A 27 -7.34 8.79 7.20
N ARG A 28 -6.59 9.21 8.23
CA ARG A 28 -5.23 9.78 8.12
C ARG A 28 -4.28 8.86 7.34
N GLY A 29 -3.22 9.41 6.75
CA GLY A 29 -2.30 8.68 5.85
C GLY A 29 -1.69 7.39 6.40
N CYS A 30 -1.44 7.30 7.71
CA CYS A 30 -0.99 6.08 8.39
C CYS A 30 -2.05 5.43 9.30
N GLY A 31 -3.33 5.80 9.17
CA GLY A 31 -4.44 5.28 9.98
C GLY A 31 -4.78 3.80 9.72
N PRO A 32 -5.81 3.29 10.43
CA PRO A 32 -6.28 1.92 10.30
C PRO A 32 -6.80 1.64 8.89
N GLU A 33 -6.52 0.42 8.43
CA GLU A 33 -6.91 -0.10 7.12
C GLU A 33 -8.12 -1.03 7.34
N LEU A 34 -9.06 -1.09 6.38
CA LEU A 34 -10.14 -2.09 6.44
C LEU A 34 -9.61 -3.45 5.98
N ASP A 35 -8.87 -3.46 4.86
CA ASP A 35 -8.31 -4.67 4.28
C ASP A 35 -7.05 -4.37 3.45
N ILE A 36 -6.21 -5.39 3.25
CA ILE A 36 -4.99 -5.35 2.45
C ILE A 36 -5.14 -6.32 1.29
N ILE A 37 -5.37 -5.77 0.10
CA ILE A 37 -5.63 -6.56 -1.12
C ILE A 37 -4.36 -6.85 -1.92
N GLY A 38 -3.23 -6.25 -1.56
CA GLY A 38 -2.01 -6.45 -2.34
C GLY A 38 -0.79 -5.71 -1.86
N VAL A 39 0.30 -5.96 -2.58
CA VAL A 39 1.63 -5.46 -2.28
C VAL A 39 2.29 -4.95 -3.55
N TYR A 40 2.98 -3.83 -3.42
CA TYR A 40 3.74 -3.21 -4.49
C TYR A 40 5.14 -2.84 -3.99
N GLN A 41 6.16 -3.43 -4.61
CA GLN A 41 7.56 -3.25 -4.26
C GLN A 41 8.37 -2.83 -5.49
N PRO A 42 8.54 -1.52 -5.72
CA PRO A 42 9.23 -1.02 -6.91
C PRO A 42 10.73 -1.31 -6.92
N CYS A 43 11.35 -1.49 -5.75
CA CYS A 43 12.77 -1.77 -5.61
C CYS A 43 13.08 -3.26 -5.38
N ALA A 44 12.13 -4.15 -5.69
CA ALA A 44 12.41 -5.58 -5.72
C ALA A 44 13.39 -5.90 -6.87
N ARG A 45 14.26 -6.88 -6.67
CA ARG A 45 15.19 -7.41 -7.67
C ARG A 45 14.88 -8.90 -7.84
N PRO A 46 14.86 -9.46 -9.06
CA PRO A 46 15.25 -8.86 -10.36
C PRO A 46 14.24 -7.89 -10.97
N GLU A 47 12.96 -8.00 -10.63
CA GLU A 47 11.87 -7.19 -11.20
C GLU A 47 11.00 -6.54 -10.10
N PRO A 48 10.34 -5.41 -10.39
CA PRO A 48 9.38 -4.81 -9.47
C PRO A 48 8.21 -5.76 -9.21
N LYS A 49 7.90 -5.98 -7.94
CA LYS A 49 6.88 -6.95 -7.51
C LYS A 49 5.54 -6.23 -7.33
N ALA A 50 4.49 -6.69 -8.00
CA ALA A 50 3.11 -6.23 -7.80
C ALA A 50 2.20 -7.46 -7.73
N GLU A 51 1.62 -7.71 -6.56
CA GLU A 51 0.67 -8.81 -6.35
C GLU A 51 -0.62 -8.21 -5.79
N VAL A 52 -1.76 -8.64 -6.33
CA VAL A 52 -3.11 -8.28 -5.90
C VAL A 52 -3.91 -9.58 -5.84
N ASP A 53 -4.62 -9.79 -4.73
CA ASP A 53 -5.58 -10.88 -4.53
C ASP A 53 -6.94 -10.58 -5.19
#